data_AF-A0A077MBE0-F1
#
_entry.id   AF-A0A077MBE0-F1
#
_cell.length_a   1.000
_cell.length_b   1.000
_cell.length_c   1.000
_cell.angle_alpha   90.00
_cell.angle_beta   90.00
_cell.angle_gamma   90.00
#
_symmetry.space_group_name_H-M   'P 1'
#
loop_
_entity.id
_entity.type
_entity.pdbx_description
1 polymer ?
#
loop_
_entity_poly.entity_id
_entity_poly.type
_entity_poly.pdbx_seq_one_letter_code
_entity_poly.pdbx_strand_id
1 'polypeptide(L)' 'MYIFAKVGISLPRTAAGQQAAATPVSNPQPGDLVFFGYPAYHVGIYAGNGMMYDSPRTGLSSGLRAIWSSSATYGRP' A
#
# COMPACT_ATOMS: atom_id res chain seq x y z
N MET A 1 -8.20 -10.96 -4.54
CA MET A 1 -7.10 -11.64 -3.83
C MET A 1 -6.06 -11.97 -4.88
N TYR A 2 -4.78 -11.57 -4.77
CA TYR A 2 -3.60 -12.07 -5.52
C TYR A 2 -2.60 -10.94 -5.82
N ILE A 3 -1.80 -10.48 -4.85
CA ILE A 3 -0.49 -9.83 -5.11
C ILE A 3 0.57 -10.09 -4.03
N PHE A 4 0.25 -10.63 -2.85
CA PHE A 4 1.24 -10.96 -1.82
C PHE A 4 2.01 -12.28 -2.05
N ALA A 5 2.48 -12.55 -3.28
CA ALA A 5 3.18 -13.80 -3.61
C ALA A 5 4.56 -13.62 -4.29
N LYS A 6 5.05 -12.40 -4.50
CA LYS A 6 6.37 -12.19 -5.15
C LYS A 6 7.43 -11.45 -4.33
N VAL A 7 7.09 -10.96 -3.14
CA VAL A 7 8.08 -10.43 -2.19
C VAL A 7 7.83 -11.18 -0.89
N GLY A 8 8.78 -12.04 -0.51
CA GLY A 8 8.66 -13.07 0.55
C GLY A 8 8.49 -12.53 1.98
N ILE A 9 7.59 -11.58 2.19
CA ILE A 9 7.18 -11.06 3.48
C ILE A 9 5.72 -11.48 3.66
N SER A 10 5.47 -12.30 4.68
CA SER A 10 4.15 -12.80 5.05
C SER A 10 3.30 -11.68 5.68
N LEU A 11 2.96 -10.66 4.89
CA LEU A 11 2.01 -9.63 5.30
C LEU A 11 0.58 -10.21 5.26
N PRO A 12 -0.29 -9.88 6.23
CA PRO A 12 -1.69 -10.32 6.26
C PRO A 12 -2.38 -10.11 4.91
N ARG A 13 -3.20 -11.06 4.42
CA ARG A 13 -3.79 -11.02 3.06
C ARG A 13 -4.69 -9.81 2.76
N THR A 14 -5.06 -9.00 3.76
CA THR A 14 -6.00 -7.88 3.64
C THR A 14 -5.31 -6.56 3.92
N ALA A 15 -5.64 -5.52 3.14
CA ALA A 15 -5.14 -4.15 3.36
C ALA A 15 -5.49 -3.65 4.78
N ALA A 16 -6.69 -3.97 5.28
CA ALA A 16 -7.11 -3.67 6.64
C ALA A 16 -6.21 -4.32 7.72
N GLY A 17 -5.80 -5.57 7.53
CA GLY A 17 -4.91 -6.25 8.48
C GLY A 17 -3.51 -5.65 8.50
N GLN A 18 -3.03 -5.19 7.34
CA GLN A 18 -1.76 -4.48 7.22
C GLN A 18 -1.83 -3.08 7.81
N GLN A 19 -2.95 -2.37 7.61
CA GLN A 19 -3.20 -1.07 8.23
C GLN A 19 -3.21 -1.16 9.75
N ALA A 20 -3.76 -2.24 10.31
CA ALA A 20 -3.77 -2.48 11.75
C ALA A 20 -2.40 -2.87 12.32
N ALA A 21 -1.54 -3.50 11.51
CA ALA A 21 -0.20 -3.92 11.92
C ALA A 21 0.88 -2.84 11.69
N ALA A 22 0.66 -1.91 10.77
CA ALA A 22 1.60 -0.85 10.44
C ALA A 22 1.54 0.31 11.45
N THR A 23 2.68 0.96 11.68
CA THR A 23 2.76 2.16 12.52
C THR A 23 2.35 3.39 11.69
N PRO A 24 1.32 4.16 12.05
CA PRO A 24 0.92 5.35 11.31
C PRO A 24 2.05 6.38 11.20
N VAL A 25 2.30 6.91 10.00
CA VAL A 25 3.31 7.94 9.76
C VAL A 25 2.69 9.13 9.02
N SER A 26 3.11 10.34 9.38
CA SER A 26 2.71 11.58 8.69
C SER A 26 3.71 12.02 7.61
N ASN A 27 4.95 11.51 7.67
CA ASN A 27 6.00 11.80 6.70
C ASN A 27 6.46 10.50 6.01
N PRO A 28 5.76 10.05 4.95
CA PRO A 28 6.06 8.79 4.31
C PRO A 28 7.41 8.83 3.59
N GLN A 29 8.15 7.74 3.68
CA GLN A 29 9.42 7.50 3.00
C GLN A 29 9.27 6.37 1.98
N PRO A 30 10.04 6.36 0.88
CA PRO A 30 10.03 5.25 -0.05
C PRO A 30 10.18 3.91 0.70
N GLY A 31 9.23 3.00 0.51
CA GLY A 31 9.13 1.73 1.25
C GLY A 31 8.01 1.67 2.30
N ASP A 32 7.47 2.83 2.75
CA ASP A 32 6.28 2.86 3.61
C ASP A 32 5.03 2.39 2.84
N LEU A 33 4.02 1.90 3.54
CA LEU A 33 2.76 1.48 2.96
C LEU A 33 1.79 2.65 2.82
N VAL A 34 1.09 2.71 1.70
CA VAL A 34 0.01 3.66 1.42
C VAL A 34 -1.31 2.91 1.54
N PHE A 35 -2.19 3.37 2.43
CA PHE A 35 -3.50 2.77 2.70
C PHE A 35 -4.62 3.68 2.23
N PHE A 36 -5.65 3.06 1.63
CA PHE A 36 -6.84 3.77 1.17
C PHE A 36 -8.07 3.29 1.95
N GLY A 37 -8.73 4.22 2.64
CA GLY A 37 -9.91 3.95 3.47
C GLY A 37 -9.60 3.52 4.91
N TYR A 38 -10.65 3.44 5.74
CA TYR A 38 -10.59 2.96 7.11
C TYR A 38 -11.88 2.17 7.44
N PRO A 39 -11.84 0.82 7.54
CA PRO A 39 -10.67 -0.05 7.34
C PRO A 39 -10.18 -0.05 5.89
N ALA A 40 -8.86 -0.14 5.69
CA ALA A 40 -8.25 -0.03 4.36
C ALA A 40 -8.76 -1.10 3.39
N TYR A 41 -9.20 -0.67 2.20
CA TYR A 41 -9.64 -1.54 1.11
C TYR A 41 -8.59 -1.70 0.01
N HIS A 42 -7.60 -0.80 -0.05
CA HIS A 42 -6.47 -0.86 -0.98
C HIS A 42 -5.17 -0.52 -0.26
N VAL A 43 -4.07 -1.09 -0.74
CA VAL A 43 -2.73 -0.86 -0.22
C VAL A 43 -1.73 -0.79 -1.38
N GLY A 44 -0.78 0.12 -1.26
CA GLY A 44 0.39 0.24 -2.13
C GLY A 44 1.66 0.47 -1.32
N ILE A 45 2.81 0.53 -1.97
CA ILE A 45 4.11 0.87 -1.38
C ILE A 45 4.50 2.25 -1.90
N TYR A 46 4.74 3.19 -1.01
CA TYR A 46 5.17 4.53 -1.36
C TYR A 46 6.53 4.47 -2.06
N ALA A 47 6.64 5.13 -3.21
CA ALA A 47 7.85 5.17 -4.03
C ALA A 47 8.57 6.52 -3.94
N GLY A 48 8.04 7.47 -3.16
CA GLY A 48 8.52 8.86 -3.12
C GLY A 48 7.82 9.75 -4.14
N ASN A 49 7.97 11.06 -3.98
CA ASN A 49 7.44 12.09 -4.89
C ASN A 49 5.94 11.96 -5.21
N GLY A 50 5.12 11.53 -4.24
CA GLY A 50 3.68 11.33 -4.46
C GLY A 50 3.34 10.10 -5.32
N MET A 51 4.31 9.23 -5.59
CA MET A 51 4.15 8.00 -6.34
C MET A 51 4.07 6.79 -5.41
N MET A 52 3.44 5.73 -5.88
CA MET A 52 3.41 4.44 -5.22
C MET A 52 3.46 3.29 -6.23
N TYR A 53 4.02 2.18 -5.79
CA TYR A 53 3.85 0.88 -6.43
C TYR A 53 2.61 0.23 -5.86
N ASP A 54 1.61 0.03 -6.71
CA ASP A 54 0.46 -0.80 -6.37
C ASP A 54 0.25 -1.86 -7.45
N SER A 55 -0.73 -2.70 -7.20
CA SER A 55 -1.23 -3.58 -8.23
C SER A 55 -2.75 -3.62 -8.16
N PRO A 56 -3.46 -2.94 -9.08
CA PRO A 56 -4.89 -3.13 -9.21
C PRO A 56 -5.19 -4.59 -9.63
N ARG A 57 -6.43 -5.03 -9.38
CA ARG A 57 -6.87 -6.42 -9.57
C ARG A 57 -6.54 -6.99 -10.98
N THR A 58 -6.47 -8.32 -11.02
CA THR A 58 -6.14 -9.25 -12.10
C THR A 58 -6.29 -8.70 -13.53
N GLY A 59 -5.17 -8.58 -14.25
CA GLY A 59 -5.11 -8.23 -15.68
C GLY A 59 -4.28 -6.99 -16.01
N LEU A 60 -3.93 -6.18 -15.01
CA LEU A 60 -3.09 -5.00 -15.17
C LEU A 60 -1.78 -5.18 -14.40
N SER A 61 -0.65 -4.91 -15.06
CA SER A 61 0.68 -5.05 -14.47
C SER A 61 0.81 -4.18 -13.21
N SER A 62 1.39 -4.75 -12.15
CA SER A 62 1.93 -3.99 -11.02
C SER A 62 2.85 -2.88 -11.53
N GLY A 63 2.65 -1.65 -11.08
CA GLY A 63 3.33 -0.50 -11.68
C GLY A 63 3.42 0.72 -10.77
N LEU A 64 4.38 1.58 -11.09
CA LEU A 64 4.55 2.89 -10.48
C LEU A 64 3.44 3.83 -10.95
N ARG A 65 2.74 4.46 -10.03
CA ARG A 65 1.67 5.41 -10.34
C ARG A 65 1.55 6.50 -9.28
N ALA A 66 0.92 7.61 -9.65
CA ALA A 66 0.62 8.66 -8.69
C ALA A 66 -0.40 8.16 -7.65
N ILE A 67 -0.22 8.57 -6.39
CA ILE A 67 -1.23 8.43 -5.36
C ILE A 67 -2.43 9.30 -5.76
N TRP A 68 -3.55 8.65 -6.08
CA TRP A 68 -4.73 9.33 -6.61
C TRP A 68 -5.70 9.81 -5.52
N SER A 69 -5.43 9.54 -4.24
CA SER A 69 -6.31 9.92 -3.13
C SER A 69 -5.61 10.89 -2.20
N SER A 70 -6.25 12.03 -1.95
CA SER A 70 -5.86 12.98 -0.91
C SER A 70 -6.14 12.49 0.51
N SER A 71 -6.94 11.43 0.66
CA SER A 71 -7.27 10.79 1.95
C SER A 71 -6.46 9.53 2.21
N ALA A 72 -5.39 9.29 1.44
CA ALA A 72 -4.50 8.18 1.69
C ALA A 72 -3.79 8.37 3.05
N THR A 73 -3.73 7.29 3.83
CA THR A 73 -2.94 7.24 5.06
C THR A 73 -1.67 6.43 4.82
N TYR A 74 -0.65 6.68 5.63
CA TYR A 74 0.64 6.02 5.48
C TYR A 74 0.96 5.23 6.73
N GLY A 75 1.54 4.04 6.57
CA GLY A 75 2.01 3.25 7.69
C GLY A 75 3.33 2.56 7.38
N ARG A 76 4.20 2.51 8.39
CA ARG A 76 5.48 1.82 8.31
C ARG A 76 5.34 0.38 8.84
N PRO A 77 5.71 -0.64 8.06
CA PRO A 77 5.73 -2.03 8.54
C PRO A 77 6.82 -2.29 9.57
#